data_AF-G7W0H6-F1
#
_entry.id   AF-G7W0H6-F1
#
_cell.length_a   1.000
_cell.length_b   1.000
_cell.length_c   1.000
_cell.angle_alpha   90.00
_cell.angle_beta   90.00
_cell.angle_gamma   90.00
#
_symmetry.space_group_name_H-M   'P 1'
#
loop_
_entity.id
_entity.type
_entity.pdbx_description
1 polymer ?
#
loop_
_entity_poly.entity_id
_entity_poly.type
_entity_poly.pdbx_seq_one_letter_code
_entity_poly.pdbx_strand_id
1 'polypeptide(L)'
;MKLYKLTPPKTKGSIRTFDLDEAVMDLLADYRNMQQKIVQENRKMYPDYHDKDFVFCRDNGYPYIQKNILIRMDRILKKTSIKKEATPHIFRHTHISMLSEAGVDLKTIMKRVGHDDPETTLRIYTHVTDKMKKDANEKIGIHFADILNFNFTKDHPPLQEM
;
A
#
# COMPACT_ATOMS: atom_id res chain seq x y z
N MET A 1 -6.80 -31.04 16.50
CA MET A 1 -6.95 -29.60 16.81
C MET A 1 -6.02 -28.82 15.88
N LYS A 2 -6.54 -28.01 14.93
CA LYS A 2 -5.67 -27.14 14.12
C LYS A 2 -5.24 -25.97 14.99
N LEU A 3 -4.03 -26.08 15.56
CA LEU A 3 -3.42 -25.03 16.37
C LEU A 3 -3.03 -23.86 15.45
N TYR A 4 -3.63 -22.69 15.65
CA TYR A 4 -3.03 -21.44 15.18
C TYR A 4 -2.17 -20.89 16.32
N LYS A 5 -1.07 -20.23 15.96
CA LYS A 5 -0.21 -19.52 16.91
C LYS A 5 -0.16 -18.06 16.50
N LEU A 6 -0.71 -17.18 17.34
CA LEU A 6 -0.41 -15.76 17.24
C LEU A 6 0.99 -15.56 17.78
N THR A 7 1.91 -15.19 16.90
CA THR A 7 3.26 -14.81 17.32
C THR A 7 3.25 -13.35 17.73
N PRO A 8 3.91 -12.97 18.84
CA PRO A 8 4.10 -11.56 19.15
C PRO A 8 4.88 -10.91 17.99
N PRO A 9 4.65 -9.62 17.74
CA PRO A 9 5.45 -8.90 16.77
C PRO A 9 6.93 -8.99 17.13
N LYS A 10 7.81 -9.14 16.12
CA LYS A 10 9.24 -9.40 16.33
C LYS A 10 9.94 -8.25 17.07
N THR A 11 9.38 -7.04 17.04
CA THR A 11 9.93 -5.85 17.71
C THR A 11 8.84 -5.04 18.42
N LYS A 12 9.21 -4.25 19.44
CA LYS A 12 8.30 -3.31 20.09
C LYS A 12 7.71 -2.28 19.10
N GLY A 13 8.47 -1.91 18.06
CA GLY A 13 8.06 -0.95 17.03
C GLY A 13 7.00 -1.48 16.05
N SER A 14 6.72 -2.78 16.06
CA SER A 14 5.70 -3.38 15.20
C SER A 14 4.28 -3.17 15.77
N ILE A 15 4.13 -2.91 17.08
CA ILE A 15 2.85 -2.50 17.71
C ILE A 15 2.66 -1.01 17.46
N ARG A 16 1.57 -0.64 16.79
CA ARG A 16 1.30 0.76 16.42
C ARG A 16 -0.18 1.04 16.26
N THR A 17 -0.53 2.30 16.46
CA THR A 17 -1.82 2.89 16.12
C THR A 17 -1.63 3.86 14.96
N PHE A 18 -2.62 3.92 14.08
CA PHE A 18 -2.64 4.87 12.98
C PHE A 18 -4.08 5.16 12.61
N ASP A 19 -4.33 6.36 12.09
CA ASP A 19 -5.67 6.78 11.74
C ASP A 19 -6.10 6.13 10.42
N LEU A 20 -7.32 5.62 10.40
CA LEU A 20 -7.99 5.11 9.23
C LEU A 20 -9.13 6.04 8.87
N ASP A 21 -9.41 6.14 7.58
CA ASP A 21 -10.56 6.87 7.08
C ASP A 21 -11.86 6.24 7.60
N GLU A 22 -12.86 7.08 7.89
CA GLU A 22 -14.15 6.64 8.44
C GLU A 22 -14.83 5.63 7.53
N ALA A 23 -14.79 5.82 6.20
CA ALA A 23 -15.39 4.88 5.26
C ALA A 23 -14.71 3.49 5.29
N VAL A 24 -13.40 3.44 5.58
CA VAL A 24 -12.68 2.18 5.76
C VAL A 24 -13.06 1.51 7.08
N MET A 25 -13.25 2.29 8.14
CA MET A 25 -13.71 1.77 9.43
C MET A 25 -15.12 1.20 9.33
N ASP A 26 -16.02 1.88 8.62
CA ASP A 26 -17.38 1.41 8.36
C ASP A 26 -17.37 0.10 7.57
N LEU A 27 -16.56 0.03 6.50
CA LEU A 27 -16.40 -1.20 5.71
C LEU A 27 -15.90 -2.37 6.57
N LEU A 28 -14.97 -2.13 7.49
CA LEU A 28 -14.46 -3.15 8.40
C LEU A 28 -15.52 -3.59 9.43
N ALA A 29 -16.33 -2.64 9.92
CA ALA A 29 -17.43 -2.94 10.84
C ALA A 29 -18.50 -3.80 10.17
N ASP A 30 -18.92 -3.45 8.96
CA ASP A 30 -19.86 -4.23 8.15
C ASP A 30 -19.33 -5.64 7.87
N TYR A 31 -18.07 -5.73 7.47
CA TYR A 31 -17.43 -7.02 7.21
C TYR A 31 -17.35 -7.88 8.47
N ARG A 32 -17.01 -7.30 9.63
CA ARG A 32 -16.99 -8.01 10.92
C ARG A 32 -18.38 -8.53 11.28
N ASN A 33 -19.42 -7.71 11.14
CA ASN A 33 -20.80 -8.10 11.45
C ASN A 33 -21.26 -9.26 10.55
N MET A 34 -20.95 -9.19 9.25
CA MET A 34 -21.24 -10.27 8.31
C MET A 34 -20.50 -11.56 8.69
N GLN A 35 -19.21 -11.49 9.02
CA GLN A 35 -18.42 -12.65 9.43
C GLN A 35 -18.95 -13.28 10.71
N GLN A 36 -19.27 -12.46 11.73
CA GLN A 36 -19.85 -12.96 12.98
C GLN A 36 -21.17 -13.70 12.74
N LYS A 37 -22.03 -13.19 11.86
CA LYS A 37 -23.27 -13.87 11.49
C LYS A 37 -23.01 -15.24 10.84
N ILE A 38 -22.13 -15.30 9.84
CA ILE A 38 -21.75 -16.56 9.16
C ILE A 38 -21.20 -17.57 10.18
N VAL A 39 -20.28 -17.14 11.03
CA VAL A 39 -19.66 -18.00 12.04
C VAL A 39 -20.70 -18.52 13.04
N GLN A 40 -21.63 -17.68 13.49
CA GLN A 40 -22.71 -18.07 14.40
C GLN A 40 -23.69 -19.07 13.76
N GLU A 41 -24.13 -18.83 12.52
CA GLU A 41 -25.03 -19.73 11.78
C GLU A 41 -24.40 -21.11 11.57
N ASN A 42 -23.09 -21.13 11.32
CA ASN A 42 -22.32 -22.33 11.06
C ASN A 42 -21.85 -23.07 12.33
N ARG A 43 -22.12 -22.54 13.52
CA ARG A 43 -21.68 -23.11 14.81
C ARG A 43 -22.00 -24.59 14.98
N LYS A 44 -23.16 -25.03 14.51
CA LYS A 44 -23.60 -26.44 14.61
C LYS A 44 -23.03 -27.32 13.48
N MET A 45 -22.61 -26.73 12.37
CA MET A 45 -22.09 -27.43 11.19
C MET A 45 -20.61 -27.80 11.36
N TYR A 46 -19.84 -26.98 12.07
CA TYR A 46 -18.41 -27.21 12.29
C TYR A 46 -18.15 -27.74 13.71
N PRO A 47 -17.74 -29.01 13.85
CA PRO A 47 -17.31 -29.55 15.15
C PRO A 47 -16.13 -28.78 15.77
N ASP A 48 -15.34 -28.09 14.93
CA ASP A 48 -14.22 -27.24 15.32
C ASP A 48 -14.57 -25.74 15.33
N TYR A 49 -15.78 -25.37 15.73
CA TYR A 49 -16.18 -23.98 15.91
C TYR A 49 -15.21 -23.18 16.80
N HIS A 50 -14.92 -21.94 16.42
CA HIS A 50 -13.95 -21.09 17.11
C HIS A 50 -14.37 -19.62 17.13
N ASP A 51 -14.81 -19.13 18.30
CA ASP A 51 -15.20 -17.73 18.48
C ASP A 51 -14.14 -16.95 19.26
N LYS A 52 -13.32 -16.19 18.52
CA LYS A 52 -12.30 -15.27 19.05
C LYS A 52 -12.38 -13.88 18.44
N ASP A 53 -13.55 -13.54 17.88
CA ASP A 53 -13.83 -12.21 17.33
C ASP A 53 -12.79 -11.72 16.29
N PHE A 54 -12.34 -12.63 15.42
CA PHE A 54 -11.47 -12.26 14.31
C PHE A 54 -12.28 -11.53 13.24
N VAL A 55 -11.84 -10.33 12.86
CA VAL A 55 -12.42 -9.57 11.74
C VAL A 55 -12.32 -10.37 10.43
N PHE A 56 -11.16 -10.98 10.16
CA PHE A 56 -10.92 -11.82 8.99
C PHE A 56 -10.78 -13.29 9.39
N CYS A 57 -11.88 -14.03 9.31
CA CYS A 57 -11.93 -15.46 9.62
C CYS A 57 -12.58 -16.28 8.51
N ARG A 58 -12.40 -17.60 8.61
CA ARG A 58 -13.11 -18.61 7.86
C ARG A 58 -14.48 -18.84 8.49
N ASP A 59 -15.35 -19.57 7.80
CA ASP A 59 -16.70 -19.89 8.23
C ASP A 59 -16.80 -20.60 9.60
N ASN A 60 -15.73 -21.25 10.05
CA ASN A 60 -15.64 -21.86 11.38
C ASN A 60 -15.02 -20.94 12.46
N GLY A 61 -14.76 -19.67 12.13
CA GLY A 61 -14.29 -18.59 13.01
C GLY A 61 -12.77 -18.54 13.26
N TYR A 62 -12.00 -19.51 12.77
CA TYR A 62 -10.53 -19.41 12.77
C TYR A 62 -10.02 -18.40 11.74
N PRO A 63 -8.88 -17.75 11.99
CA PRO A 63 -8.28 -16.82 11.05
C PRO A 63 -7.88 -17.50 9.75
N TYR A 64 -7.80 -16.72 8.67
CA TYR A 64 -7.28 -17.22 7.40
C TYR A 64 -5.83 -17.71 7.52
N ILE A 65 -5.54 -18.81 6.83
CA ILE A 65 -4.17 -19.30 6.67
C ILE A 65 -3.47 -18.39 5.66
N GLN A 66 -2.30 -17.85 6.02
CA GLN A 66 -1.53 -16.93 5.16
C GLN A 66 -1.29 -17.51 3.76
N LYS A 67 -0.96 -18.80 3.65
CA LYS A 67 -0.80 -19.51 2.37
C LYS A 67 -2.05 -19.42 1.48
N ASN A 68 -3.25 -19.46 2.06
CA ASN A 68 -4.49 -19.36 1.30
C ASN A 68 -4.69 -17.96 0.70
N ILE A 69 -4.22 -16.91 1.40
CA ILE A 69 -4.26 -15.54 0.89
C ILE A 69 -3.33 -15.42 -0.33
N LEU A 70 -2.12 -15.98 -0.25
CA LEU A 70 -1.18 -16.03 -1.38
C LEU A 70 -1.76 -16.77 -2.59
N ILE A 71 -2.31 -17.97 -2.38
CA ILE A 71 -2.94 -18.76 -3.44
C ILE A 71 -4.14 -18.00 -4.05
N ARG A 72 -4.96 -17.36 -3.21
CA ARG A 72 -6.10 -16.58 -3.69
C ARG A 72 -5.65 -15.40 -4.53
N MET A 73 -4.59 -14.70 -4.12
CA MET A 73 -4.02 -13.60 -4.88
C MET A 73 -3.48 -14.06 -6.24
N ASP A 74 -2.70 -15.13 -6.28
CA ASP A 74 -2.20 -15.72 -7.54
C ASP A 74 -3.35 -16.08 -8.49
N ARG A 75 -4.40 -16.71 -7.97
CA ARG A 75 -5.62 -17.03 -8.75
C ARG A 75 -6.31 -15.79 -9.29
N ILE A 76 -6.32 -14.68 -8.56
CA ILE A 76 -6.89 -13.42 -9.02
C ILE A 76 -6.00 -12.81 -10.10
N LEU A 77 -4.68 -12.75 -9.89
CA LEU A 77 -3.73 -12.19 -10.86
C LEU A 77 -3.80 -12.89 -12.21
N LYS A 78 -3.93 -14.22 -12.24
CA LYS A 78 -4.12 -15.03 -13.47
C LYS A 78 -5.37 -14.65 -14.28
N LYS A 79 -6.34 -13.97 -13.67
CA LYS A 79 -7.55 -13.48 -14.33
C LYS A 79 -7.44 -12.03 -14.82
N THR A 80 -6.30 -11.39 -14.60
CA THR A 80 -6.05 -10.00 -15.00
C THR A 80 -5.01 -9.95 -16.12
N SER A 81 -4.83 -8.78 -16.72
CA SER A 81 -3.74 -8.50 -17.67
C SER A 81 -2.38 -8.31 -16.99
N ILE A 82 -2.31 -8.30 -15.65
CA ILE A 82 -1.10 -8.05 -14.87
C ILE A 82 -0.13 -9.24 -15.04
N LYS A 83 1.05 -8.97 -15.59
CA LYS A 83 2.10 -9.99 -15.82
C LYS A 83 3.10 -10.11 -14.68
N LYS A 84 3.09 -9.16 -13.75
CA LYS A 84 4.03 -9.12 -12.62
C LYS A 84 3.60 -10.13 -11.56
N GLU A 85 4.55 -10.92 -11.08
CA GLU A 85 4.36 -11.70 -9.86
C GLU A 85 4.18 -10.76 -8.66
N ALA A 86 3.12 -10.97 -7.91
CA ALA A 86 2.80 -10.13 -6.76
C ALA A 86 2.28 -10.94 -5.58
N THR A 87 2.72 -10.55 -4.40
CA THR A 87 2.21 -11.01 -3.11
C THR A 87 1.47 -9.86 -2.42
N PRO A 88 0.72 -10.09 -1.34
CA PRO A 88 -0.02 -9.04 -0.64
C PRO A 88 0.85 -7.86 -0.17
N HIS A 89 2.17 -8.06 -0.03
CA HIS A 89 3.12 -6.98 0.24
C HIS A 89 3.08 -5.86 -0.80
N ILE A 90 2.65 -6.14 -2.04
CA ILE A 90 2.49 -5.10 -3.06
C ILE A 90 1.50 -4.01 -2.63
N PHE A 91 0.43 -4.35 -1.91
CA PHE A 91 -0.54 -3.38 -1.43
C PHE A 91 0.07 -2.42 -0.42
N ARG A 92 0.99 -2.91 0.41
CA ARG A 92 1.78 -2.05 1.31
C ARG A 92 2.68 -1.11 0.52
N HIS A 93 3.31 -1.58 -0.56
CA HIS A 93 4.15 -0.75 -1.41
C HIS A 93 3.31 0.33 -2.11
N THR A 94 2.16 -0.04 -2.65
CA THR A 94 1.21 0.91 -3.25
C THR A 94 0.77 1.96 -2.23
N HIS A 95 0.46 1.57 -0.99
CA HIS A 95 0.11 2.51 0.07
C HIS A 95 1.25 3.50 0.38
N ILE A 96 2.51 3.03 0.44
CA ILE A 96 3.68 3.89 0.62
C ILE A 96 3.82 4.86 -0.57
N SER A 97 3.65 4.37 -1.81
CA SER A 97 3.71 5.20 -3.01
C SER A 97 2.63 6.29 -2.98
N MET A 98 1.37 5.94 -2.68
CA MET A 98 0.27 6.90 -2.60
C MET A 98 0.51 7.97 -1.52
N LEU A 99 1.03 7.59 -0.36
CA LEU A 99 1.39 8.56 0.69
C LEU A 99 2.53 9.48 0.24
N SER A 100 3.51 8.94 -0.48
CA SER A 100 4.64 9.71 -1.01
C SER A 100 4.19 10.69 -2.09
N GLU A 101 3.31 10.26 -3.00
CA GLU A 101 2.71 11.10 -4.05
C GLU A 101 1.83 12.20 -3.44
N ALA A 102 1.18 11.93 -2.32
CA ALA A 102 0.44 12.92 -1.53
C ALA A 102 1.33 13.87 -0.72
N GLY A 103 2.67 13.75 -0.80
CA GLY A 103 3.62 14.62 -0.14
C GLY A 103 3.80 14.37 1.37
N VAL A 104 3.37 13.21 1.88
CA VAL A 104 3.59 12.83 3.29
C VAL A 104 5.07 12.55 3.52
N ASP A 105 5.64 13.11 4.59
CA ASP A 105 7.06 12.95 4.89
C ASP A 105 7.43 11.49 5.25
N LEU A 106 8.67 11.11 4.94
CA LEU A 106 9.17 9.75 5.15
C LEU A 106 9.03 9.26 6.61
N LYS A 107 9.23 10.13 7.60
CA LYS A 107 9.16 9.75 9.02
C LYS A 107 7.74 9.38 9.40
N THR A 108 6.76 10.16 8.94
CA THR A 108 5.33 9.86 9.13
C THR A 108 4.93 8.57 8.42
N ILE A 109 5.36 8.36 7.17
CA ILE A 109 5.11 7.11 6.44
C ILE A 109 5.67 5.91 7.20
N MET A 110 6.95 5.97 7.61
CA MET A 110 7.61 4.89 8.34
C MET A 110 6.91 4.56 9.66
N LYS A 111 6.44 5.57 10.42
CA LYS A 111 5.68 5.35 11.65
C LYS A 111 4.34 4.64 11.36
N ARG A 112 3.65 5.01 10.27
CA ARG A 112 2.36 4.43 9.86
C ARG A 112 2.50 2.98 9.40
N VAL A 113 3.45 2.71 8.51
CA VAL A 113 3.63 1.37 7.96
C VAL A 113 4.42 0.45 8.91
N GLY A 114 5.24 1.01 9.79
CA GLY A 114 6.10 0.26 10.71
C GLY A 114 7.49 -0.03 10.13
N HIS A 115 8.48 -0.12 11.01
CA HIS A 115 9.92 -0.18 10.69
C HIS A 115 10.47 -1.57 10.37
N ASP A 116 9.61 -2.56 10.10
CA ASP A 116 10.06 -3.93 9.82
C ASP A 116 10.83 -4.04 8.48
N ASP A 117 10.64 -3.07 7.57
CA ASP A 117 11.43 -2.96 6.32
C ASP A 117 11.65 -1.48 5.94
N PRO A 118 12.61 -0.80 6.60
CA PRO A 118 12.91 0.61 6.35
C PRO A 118 13.54 0.83 4.99
N GLU A 119 14.34 -0.13 4.50
CA GLU A 119 15.06 -0.04 3.22
C GLU A 119 14.08 -0.03 2.04
N THR A 120 13.10 -0.94 2.03
CA THR A 120 12.07 -0.93 0.98
C THR A 120 11.24 0.34 1.03
N THR A 121 10.88 0.81 2.23
CA THR A 121 10.12 2.05 2.40
C THR A 121 10.88 3.25 1.85
N LEU A 122 12.16 3.36 2.20
CA LEU A 122 13.05 4.42 1.70
C LEU A 122 13.20 4.34 0.18
N ARG A 123 13.46 3.15 -0.37
CA ARG A 123 13.61 2.96 -1.82
C ARG A 123 12.36 3.39 -2.60
N ILE A 124 11.17 3.02 -2.12
CA ILE A 124 9.90 3.43 -2.76
C ILE A 124 9.72 4.94 -2.67
N TYR A 125 9.92 5.51 -1.47
CA TYR A 125 9.80 6.94 -1.24
C TYR A 125 10.75 7.75 -2.14
N THR A 126 12.04 7.39 -2.16
CA THR A 126 13.05 8.05 -3.01
C THR A 126 12.65 7.96 -4.48
N HIS A 127 12.24 6.79 -4.96
CA HIS A 127 11.81 6.62 -6.35
C HIS A 127 10.63 7.53 -6.72
N VAL A 128 9.61 7.62 -5.86
CA VAL A 128 8.44 8.48 -6.09
C VAL A 128 8.82 9.96 -6.04
N THR A 129 9.56 10.37 -5.01
CA THR A 129 9.96 11.78 -4.85
C THR A 129 10.92 12.26 -5.94
N ASP A 130 11.82 11.42 -6.44
CA ASP A 130 12.71 11.79 -7.54
C ASP A 130 11.94 11.97 -8.85
N LYS A 131 10.91 11.17 -9.09
CA LYS A 131 9.96 11.39 -10.21
C LYS A 131 9.25 12.74 -10.06
N MET A 132 8.72 13.03 -8.86
CA MET A 132 8.06 14.31 -8.58
C MET A 132 9.01 15.51 -8.74
N LYS A 133 10.28 15.39 -8.34
CA LYS A 133 11.30 16.43 -8.53
C LYS A 133 11.64 16.67 -9.98
N LYS A 134 11.73 15.60 -10.79
CA LYS A 134 11.94 15.74 -12.24
C LYS A 134 10.78 16.52 -12.87
N ASP A 135 9.55 16.14 -12.55
CA ASP A 135 8.35 16.85 -13.01
C ASP A 135 8.34 18.32 -12.52
N ALA A 136 8.82 18.59 -11.30
CA ALA A 136 8.93 19.95 -10.77
C ALA A 136 10.00 20.79 -11.49
N ASN A 137 11.17 20.22 -11.80
CA ASN A 137 12.22 20.89 -12.54
C ASN A 137 11.78 21.22 -13.97
N GLU A 138 11.04 20.33 -14.63
CA GLU A 138 10.46 20.59 -15.95
C GLU A 138 9.46 21.76 -15.88
N LYS A 139 8.57 21.79 -14.88
CA LYS A 139 7.60 22.88 -14.69
C LYS A 139 8.27 24.22 -14.34
N ILE A 140 9.28 24.20 -13.47
CA ILE A 140 10.06 25.39 -13.12
C ILE A 140 10.86 25.88 -14.33
N GLY A 141 11.39 24.98 -15.16
CA GLY A 141 12.07 25.34 -16.41
C GLY A 141 11.17 26.10 -17.38
N ILE A 142 9.89 25.69 -17.50
CA ILE A 142 8.89 26.40 -18.31
C ILE A 142 8.62 27.80 -17.71
N HIS A 143 8.35 27.89 -16.41
CA HIS A 143 8.13 29.18 -15.76
C HIS A 143 9.35 30.11 -15.85
N PHE A 144 10.57 29.58 -15.70
CA PHE A 144 11.78 30.37 -15.93
C PHE A 144 11.89 30.80 -17.38
N ALA A 145 11.58 29.96 -18.37
CA ALA A 145 11.61 30.35 -19.78
C ALA A 145 10.61 31.50 -20.07
N ASP A 146 9.41 31.43 -19.49
CA ASP A 146 8.38 32.47 -19.60
C ASP A 146 8.82 33.78 -18.91
N ILE A 147 9.40 33.68 -17.70
CA ILE A 147 9.91 34.83 -16.94
C ILE A 147 11.12 35.45 -17.64
N LEU A 148 12.00 34.62 -18.19
CA LEU A 148 13.23 35.07 -18.84
C LEU A 148 12.99 35.62 -20.24
N ASN A 149 11.78 35.45 -20.81
CA ASN A 149 11.31 36.07 -22.07
C ASN A 149 12.47 36.34 -23.06
N PHE A 150 13.12 35.26 -23.51
CA PHE A 150 14.04 35.34 -24.64
C PHE A 150 13.20 35.62 -25.89
N ASN A 151 12.91 36.90 -26.12
CA ASN A 151 12.55 37.42 -27.43
C ASN A 151 13.76 37.22 -28.34
N PHE A 152 13.92 36.02 -28.89
CA PHE A 152 14.68 35.87 -30.12
C PHE A 152 13.86 36.56 -31.21
N THR A 153 14.07 37.86 -31.39
CA THR A 153 13.90 38.47 -32.70
C THR A 153 14.78 37.66 -33.63
N LYS A 154 14.15 36.86 -34.50
CA LYS A 154 14.78 36.18 -35.62
C LYS A 154 15.57 37.22 -36.42
N ASP A 155 16.85 37.37 -36.16
CA ASP A 155 17.82 38.03 -37.04
C ASP A 155 19.22 37.85 -36.45
N HIS A 156 19.78 36.64 -36.53
CA HIS A 156 21.22 36.48 -36.70
C HIS A 156 21.58 35.18 -37.42
N PRO A 157 22.63 35.21 -38.28
CA PRO A 157 22.92 34.18 -39.27
C PRO A 157 23.55 32.94 -38.62
N PRO A 158 23.62 31.81 -39.34
CA PRO A 158 24.20 30.59 -38.80
C PRO A 158 25.66 30.82 -38.41
N LEU A 159 26.02 30.38 -37.19
CA LEU A 159 27.38 30.35 -36.68
C LEU A 159 28.23 29.50 -37.62
N GLN A 160 29.17 30.18 -38.29
CA GLN A 160 30.25 29.57 -39.05
C GLN A 160 31.26 28.98 -38.07
N GLU A 161 31.74 27.79 -38.42
CA GLU A 161 32.65 26.93 -37.65
C GLU A 161 33.86 27.66 -37.03
N MET A 162 34.14 27.34 -35.77
CA MET A 162 35.48 27.30 -35.18
C MET A 162 35.54 26.17 -34.13
#